data_AF-A0A953LJU9-F1
#
_entry.id   AF-A0A953LJU9-F1
#
_cell.length_a   1.000
_cell.length_b   1.000
_cell.length_c   1.000
_cell.angle_alpha   90.00
_cell.angle_beta   90.00
_cell.angle_gamma   90.00
#
_symmetry.space_group_name_H-M   'P 1'
#
loop_
_entity.id
_entity.type
_entity.pdbx_description
1 polymer ?
#
loop_
_entity_poly.entity_id
_entity_poly.type
_entity_poly.pdbx_seq_one_letter_code
_entity_poly.pdbx_strand_id
1 'polypeptide(L)'
;MFGLILAHSVMRWVVLVGAVAALVGARLAGDRGQEGWGGRTGFLYTLALDVQVLIGLVIWTLETGWRLNAFFAFIHPVTMVLAMLVAHFGRRRQVRSVPAAGFWAYAASLGLVLAAIPWRA
;
A
#
# COMPACT_ATOMS: atom_id res chain seq x y z
N MET A 1 -3.59 -10.54 -20.39
CA MET A 1 -2.62 -10.47 -19.27
C MET A 1 -1.77 -9.21 -19.27
N PHE A 2 -1.19 -8.81 -20.41
CA PHE A 2 -0.40 -7.56 -20.52
C PHE A 2 -1.05 -6.33 -19.83
N GLY A 3 -2.33 -6.06 -20.09
CA GLY A 3 -3.03 -4.91 -19.50
C GLY A 3 -3.09 -4.93 -17.97
N LEU A 4 -3.30 -6.10 -17.35
CA LEU A 4 -3.30 -6.23 -15.88
C LEU A 4 -1.90 -6.01 -15.30
N ILE A 5 -0.87 -6.55 -15.95
CA ILE A 5 0.54 -6.38 -15.54
C ILE A 5 0.92 -4.90 -15.65
N LEU A 6 0.56 -4.22 -16.74
CA LEU A 6 0.78 -2.79 -16.92
C LEU A 6 0.04 -1.99 -15.84
N ALA A 7 -1.23 -2.29 -15.59
CA ALA A 7 -2.02 -1.65 -14.54
C ALA A 7 -1.38 -1.81 -13.16
N HIS A 8 -0.94 -3.03 -12.81
CA HIS A 8 -0.23 -3.30 -11.55
C HIS A 8 1.11 -2.57 -11.45
N SER A 9 1.83 -2.40 -12.56
CA SER A 9 3.08 -1.65 -12.63
C SER A 9 2.86 -0.15 -12.42
N VAL A 10 1.83 0.43 -13.06
CA VAL A 10 1.45 1.84 -12.87
C VAL A 10 0.95 2.07 -11.45
N MET A 11 0.07 1.19 -10.95
CA MET A 11 -0.49 1.30 -9.61
C MET A 11 0.57 1.23 -8.50
N ARG A 12 1.69 0.53 -8.71
CA ARG A 12 2.84 0.60 -7.79
C ARG A 12 3.29 2.04 -7.55
N TRP A 13 3.44 2.83 -8.59
CA TRP A 13 3.85 4.23 -8.46
C TRP A 13 2.78 5.07 -7.76
N VAL A 14 1.50 4.81 -8.05
CA VAL A 14 0.37 5.45 -7.35
C VAL A 14 0.40 5.12 -5.85
N VAL A 15 0.68 3.87 -5.47
CA VAL A 15 0.83 3.43 -4.08
C VAL A 15 1.98 4.14 -3.39
N LEU A 16 3.15 4.25 -4.04
CA LEU A 16 4.31 4.92 -3.47
C LEU A 16 4.05 6.41 -3.23
N VAL A 17 3.48 7.11 -4.22
CA VAL A 17 3.09 8.52 -4.08
C VAL A 17 2.03 8.67 -2.99
N GLY A 18 1.02 7.78 -2.97
CA GLY A 18 -0.02 7.76 -1.95
C GLY A 18 0.54 7.56 -0.55
N ALA A 19 1.51 6.66 -0.36
CA ALA A 19 2.16 6.39 0.92
C ALA A 19 2.91 7.63 1.44
N VAL A 20 3.69 8.28 0.56
CA VAL A 20 4.39 9.53 0.91
C VAL A 20 3.38 10.62 1.27
N ALA A 21 2.32 10.78 0.48
CA ALA A 21 1.27 11.75 0.76
C ALA A 21 0.56 11.46 2.11
N ALA A 22 0.34 10.19 2.46
CA ALA A 22 -0.25 9.78 3.74
C ALA A 22 0.69 10.05 4.93
N LEU A 23 2.00 9.86 4.76
CA LEU A 23 3.00 10.20 5.78
C LEU A 23 3.08 11.72 6.01
N VAL A 24 3.18 12.48 4.94
CA VAL A 24 3.20 13.95 4.98
C VAL A 24 1.88 14.46 5.56
N GLY A 25 0.75 13.93 5.11
CA GLY A 25 -0.58 14.26 5.61
C GLY A 25 -0.73 13.95 7.10
N ALA A 26 -0.29 12.77 7.56
CA ALA A 26 -0.33 12.41 8.98
C ALA A 26 0.54 13.37 9.83
N ARG A 27 1.66 13.86 9.30
CA ARG A 27 2.56 14.76 10.04
C ARG A 27 2.10 16.22 10.05
N LEU A 28 1.54 16.71 8.93
CA LEU A 28 1.23 18.12 8.69
C LEU A 28 -0.24 18.51 8.91
N ALA A 29 -1.16 17.54 9.00
CA ALA A 29 -2.60 17.85 9.03
C ALA A 29 -3.08 18.60 10.29
N GLY A 30 -2.28 18.65 11.36
CA GLY A 30 -2.70 19.21 12.64
C GLY A 30 -4.00 18.58 13.15
N ASP A 31 -4.78 19.34 13.91
CA ASP A 31 -6.04 18.87 14.52
C ASP A 31 -7.27 18.96 13.60
N ARG A 32 -7.09 19.19 12.29
CA ARG A 32 -8.22 19.33 11.32
C ARG A 32 -8.98 18.02 11.04
N GLY A 33 -8.84 17.03 11.92
CA GLY A 33 -9.61 15.79 11.90
C GLY A 33 -9.56 15.05 10.57
N GLN A 34 -10.66 14.37 10.25
CA GLN A 34 -10.76 13.44 9.12
C GLN A 34 -11.15 14.09 7.80
N GLU A 35 -11.65 15.31 7.83
CA GLU A 35 -12.02 16.08 6.63
C GLU A 35 -10.82 16.82 6.02
N GLY A 36 -9.77 17.00 6.82
CA GLY A 36 -8.51 17.60 6.42
C GLY A 36 -7.62 16.70 5.54
N TRP A 37 -6.52 17.28 5.08
CA TRP A 37 -5.55 16.63 4.18
C TRP A 37 -5.07 15.27 4.71
N GLY A 38 -4.76 15.15 6.01
CA GLY A 38 -4.31 13.89 6.61
C GLY A 38 -5.37 12.80 6.55
N GLY A 39 -6.63 13.17 6.76
CA GLY A 39 -7.81 12.34 6.53
C GLY A 39 -7.85 11.71 5.13
N ARG A 40 -7.79 12.58 4.12
CA ARG A 40 -7.94 12.20 2.70
C ARG A 40 -6.76 11.39 2.19
N THR A 41 -5.54 11.79 2.52
CA THR A 41 -4.32 11.08 2.05
C THR A 41 -4.19 9.69 2.64
N GLY A 42 -4.49 9.50 3.93
CA GLY A 42 -4.55 8.17 4.53
C GLY A 42 -5.56 7.26 3.84
N PHE A 43 -6.75 7.77 3.52
CA PHE A 43 -7.77 7.04 2.76
C PHE A 43 -7.27 6.67 1.34
N LEU A 44 -6.80 7.66 0.58
CA LEU A 44 -6.33 7.47 -0.80
C LEU A 44 -5.18 6.46 -0.87
N TYR A 45 -4.25 6.48 0.11
CA TYR A 45 -3.20 5.48 0.20
C TYR A 45 -3.76 4.07 0.39
N THR A 46 -4.62 3.87 1.39
CA THR A 46 -5.21 2.55 1.64
C THR A 46 -6.01 2.04 0.44
N LEU A 47 -6.79 2.90 -0.21
CA LEU A 47 -7.54 2.56 -1.42
C LEU A 47 -6.60 2.16 -2.57
N ALA A 48 -5.55 2.93 -2.82
CA ALA A 48 -4.58 2.60 -3.88
C ALA A 48 -3.87 1.26 -3.60
N LEU A 49 -3.54 0.99 -2.33
CA LEU A 49 -2.92 -0.25 -1.91
C LEU A 49 -3.87 -1.45 -2.05
N ASP A 50 -5.16 -1.28 -1.71
CA ASP A 50 -6.19 -2.31 -1.91
C ASP A 50 -6.30 -2.69 -3.39
N VAL A 51 -6.34 -1.69 -4.27
CA VAL A 51 -6.37 -1.90 -5.73
C VAL A 51 -5.10 -2.61 -6.21
N GLN A 52 -3.91 -2.19 -5.74
CA GLN A 52 -2.64 -2.82 -6.08
C GLN A 52 -2.61 -4.30 -5.69
N VAL A 53 -3.02 -4.62 -4.46
CA VAL A 53 -3.04 -6.00 -3.94
C VAL A 53 -4.08 -6.82 -4.67
N LEU A 54 -5.28 -6.29 -4.92
CA LEU A 54 -6.33 -7.00 -5.66
C LEU A 54 -5.87 -7.38 -7.07
N ILE A 55 -5.32 -6.42 -7.83
CA ILE A 55 -4.79 -6.70 -9.16
C ILE A 55 -3.65 -7.71 -9.07
N GLY A 56 -2.76 -7.58 -8.08
CA GLY A 56 -1.65 -8.51 -7.85
C GLY A 56 -2.11 -9.94 -7.58
N LEU A 57 -3.15 -10.14 -6.75
CA LEU A 57 -3.73 -11.44 -6.47
C LEU A 57 -4.42 -12.05 -7.70
N VAL A 58 -5.10 -11.23 -8.50
CA VAL A 58 -5.66 -11.67 -9.79
C VAL A 58 -4.55 -12.14 -10.73
N ILE A 59 -3.45 -11.40 -10.85
CA ILE A 59 -2.30 -11.83 -11.68
C ILE A 59 -1.70 -13.13 -11.10
N TRP A 60 -1.47 -13.18 -9.80
CA TRP A 60 -0.86 -14.34 -9.13
C TRP A 60 -1.67 -15.63 -9.30
N THR A 61 -3.00 -15.54 -9.29
CA THR A 61 -3.88 -16.71 -9.48
C THR A 61 -4.00 -17.14 -10.94
N LEU A 62 -3.94 -16.21 -11.90
CA LEU A 62 -4.15 -16.50 -13.32
C LEU A 62 -2.86 -16.84 -14.08
N GLU A 63 -1.72 -16.31 -13.63
CA GLU A 63 -0.41 -16.61 -14.22
C GLU A 63 0.27 -17.77 -13.52
N THR A 64 1.15 -18.48 -14.22
CA THR A 64 1.98 -19.56 -13.63
C THR A 64 3.47 -19.24 -13.60
N GLY A 65 3.89 -18.08 -14.11
CA GLY A 65 5.30 -17.68 -14.21
C GLY A 65 6.02 -17.60 -12.86
N TRP A 66 5.29 -17.42 -11.76
CA TRP A 66 5.84 -17.43 -10.40
C TRP A 66 6.31 -18.80 -9.92
N ARG A 67 5.90 -19.91 -10.56
CA ARG A 67 6.24 -21.28 -10.12
C ARG A 67 7.74 -21.55 -10.08
N LEU A 68 8.52 -20.79 -10.85
CA LEU A 68 9.98 -20.91 -10.93
C LEU A 68 10.72 -19.95 -9.99
N ASN A 69 10.00 -19.14 -9.20
CA ASN A 69 10.60 -18.13 -8.33
C ASN A 69 9.81 -17.99 -7.01
N ALA A 70 10.40 -18.49 -5.92
CA ALA A 70 9.79 -18.48 -4.59
C ALA A 70 9.44 -17.06 -4.08
N PHE A 71 10.18 -16.04 -4.52
CA PHE A 71 9.89 -14.65 -4.16
C PHE A 71 8.53 -14.23 -4.74
N PHE A 72 8.31 -14.44 -6.04
CA PHE A 72 7.03 -14.12 -6.67
C PHE A 72 5.89 -15.05 -6.24
N ALA A 73 6.21 -16.29 -5.90
CA ALA A 73 5.23 -17.27 -5.46
C ALA A 73 4.67 -16.97 -4.06
N PHE A 74 5.52 -16.56 -3.12
CA PHE A 74 5.14 -16.48 -1.70
C PHE A 74 5.53 -15.15 -1.06
N ILE A 75 6.79 -14.74 -1.16
CA ILE A 75 7.31 -13.60 -0.41
C ILE A 75 6.60 -12.31 -0.82
N HIS A 76 6.55 -12.03 -2.12
CA HIS A 76 5.89 -10.84 -2.68
C HIS A 76 4.41 -10.75 -2.31
N PRO A 77 3.54 -11.74 -2.63
CA PRO A 77 2.11 -11.62 -2.31
C PRO A 77 1.86 -11.55 -0.79
N VAL A 78 2.57 -12.34 0.02
CA VAL A 78 2.41 -12.33 1.49
C VAL A 78 2.82 -10.99 2.08
N THR A 79 3.98 -10.45 1.68
CA THR A 79 4.45 -9.14 2.19
C THR A 79 3.54 -7.99 1.76
N MET A 80 2.97 -8.04 0.56
CA MET A 80 1.99 -7.05 0.08
C MET A 80 0.68 -7.11 0.87
N VAL A 81 0.17 -8.31 1.19
CA VAL A 81 -1.01 -8.46 2.06
C VAL A 81 -0.71 -7.95 3.46
N LEU A 82 0.47 -8.25 4.03
CA LEU A 82 0.88 -7.72 5.33
C LEU A 82 0.96 -6.19 5.32
N ALA A 83 1.53 -5.59 4.26
CA ALA A 83 1.57 -4.14 4.10
C ALA A 83 0.15 -3.55 4.11
N MET A 84 -0.77 -4.13 3.35
CA MET A 84 -2.18 -3.71 3.30
C MET A 84 -2.83 -3.75 4.69
N LEU A 85 -2.64 -4.83 5.45
CA LEU A 85 -3.18 -4.96 6.81
C LEU A 85 -2.62 -3.88 7.75
N VAL A 86 -1.32 -3.62 7.68
CA VAL A 86 -0.66 -2.58 8.48
C VAL A 86 -1.15 -1.18 8.10
N ALA A 87 -1.33 -0.89 6.81
CA ALA A 87 -1.89 0.37 6.34
C ALA A 87 -3.32 0.60 6.87
N HIS A 88 -4.17 -0.43 6.79
CA HIS A 88 -5.55 -0.37 7.32
C HIS A 88 -5.58 -0.21 8.84
N PHE A 89 -4.65 -0.81 9.57
CA PHE A 89 -4.49 -0.56 11.00
C PHE A 89 -4.17 0.92 11.27
N GLY A 90 -3.22 1.50 10.52
CA GLY A 90 -2.92 2.93 10.57
C GLY A 90 -4.13 3.81 10.31
N ARG A 91 -4.91 3.47 9.27
CA ARG A 91 -6.13 4.19 8.91
C ARG A 91 -7.19 4.12 10.00
N ARG A 92 -7.44 2.93 10.57
CA ARG A 92 -8.37 2.77 11.70
C ARG A 92 -7.95 3.61 12.90
N ARG A 93 -6.66 3.66 13.20
CA ARG A 93 -6.12 4.48 14.31
C ARG A 93 -6.32 5.97 14.05
N GLN A 94 -6.08 6.40 12.82
CA GLN A 94 -6.31 7.76 12.36
C GLN A 94 -7.78 8.19 12.53
N VAL A 95 -8.72 7.32 12.10
CA VAL A 95 -10.17 7.56 12.20
C VAL A 95 -10.64 7.70 13.64
N ARG A 96 -10.02 6.95 14.56
CA ARG A 96 -10.41 6.91 15.98
C ARG A 96 -9.75 7.96 16.86
N SER A 97 -8.78 8.73 16.35
CA SER A 97 -8.02 9.67 17.14
C SER A 97 -7.66 10.93 16.35
N VAL A 98 -6.43 11.03 15.87
CA VAL A 98 -5.89 12.18 15.13
C VAL A 98 -5.12 11.72 13.90
N PRO A 99 -4.96 12.58 12.86
CA PRO A 99 -4.17 12.27 11.67
C PRO A 99 -2.78 11.66 11.96
N ALA A 100 -2.07 12.21 12.95
CA ALA A 100 -0.73 11.76 13.32
C ALA A 100 -0.66 10.32 13.84
N ALA A 101 -1.77 9.78 14.37
CA ALA A 101 -1.78 8.43 14.92
C ALA A 101 -1.55 7.34 13.86
N GLY A 102 -1.81 7.63 12.58
CA GLY A 102 -1.53 6.71 11.48
C GLY A 102 -0.08 6.66 11.03
N PHE A 103 0.75 7.63 11.43
CA PHE A 103 2.09 7.86 10.84
C PHE A 103 2.99 6.63 10.86
N TRP A 104 3.21 6.04 12.04
CA TRP A 104 4.11 4.90 12.19
C TRP A 104 3.63 3.64 11.45
N ALA A 105 2.31 3.43 11.41
CA ALA A 105 1.73 2.32 10.67
C ALA A 105 1.89 2.53 9.16
N TYR A 106 1.66 3.74 8.63
CA TYR A 106 1.93 4.03 7.23
C TYR A 106 3.42 3.91 6.88
N ALA A 107 4.32 4.29 7.78
CA ALA A 107 5.76 4.14 7.58
C ALA A 107 6.18 2.67 7.53
N ALA A 108 5.67 1.86 8.47
CA ALA A 108 5.90 0.41 8.48
C ALA A 108 5.32 -0.26 7.23
N SER A 109 4.10 0.11 6.83
CA SER A 109 3.47 -0.37 5.60
C SER A 109 4.29 -0.02 4.36
N LEU A 110 4.78 1.23 4.24
CA LEU A 110 5.65 1.63 3.14
C LEU A 110 6.95 0.81 3.13
N GLY A 111 7.55 0.57 4.30
CA GLY A 111 8.72 -0.31 4.42
C GLY A 111 8.46 -1.72 3.88
N LEU A 112 7.30 -2.31 4.21
CA LEU A 112 6.87 -3.61 3.67
C LEU A 112 6.65 -3.57 2.15
N VAL A 113 6.01 -2.52 1.63
CA VAL A 113 5.85 -2.34 0.17
C VAL A 113 7.20 -2.28 -0.53
N LEU A 114 8.15 -1.50 -0.01
CA LEU A 114 9.49 -1.38 -0.59
C LEU A 114 10.27 -2.70 -0.55
N ALA A 115 10.12 -3.48 0.53
CA ALA A 115 10.71 -4.81 0.66
C ALA A 115 10.08 -5.84 -0.29
N ALA A 116 8.79 -5.66 -0.63
CA ALA A 116 8.08 -6.51 -1.58
C ALA A 116 8.44 -6.21 -3.04
N ILE A 117 9.00 -5.04 -3.36
CA ILE A 117 9.35 -4.68 -4.74
C ILE A 117 10.60 -5.45 -5.19
N PRO A 118 10.53 -6.18 -6.32
CA PRO A 118 11.69 -6.86 -6.88
C PRO A 118 12.58 -5.87 -7.64
N TRP A 119 13.43 -5.13 -6.93
CA TRP A 119 14.28 -4.07 -7.51
C TRP A 119 15.30 -4.54 -8.55
N ARG A 120 15.62 -5.84 -8.56
CA ARG A 120 16.67 -6.45 -9.40
C ARG A 120 16.15 -7.59 -10.28
N ALA A 121 14.84 -7.70 -10.46
CA ALA A 121 14.26 -8.71 -11.34
C ALA A 121 14.34 -8.32 -12.82
#